data_AF-S3LCD0-F1
#
_entry.id   AF-S3LCD0-F1
#
_cell.length_a   1.000
_cell.length_b   1.000
_cell.length_c   1.000
_cell.angle_alpha   90.00
_cell.angle_beta   90.00
_cell.angle_gamma   90.00
#
_symmetry.space_group_name_H-M   'P 1'
#
loop_
_entity.id
_entity.type
_entity.pdbx_description
1 polymer ?
#
loop_
_entity_poly.entity_id
_entity_poly.type
_entity_poly.pdbx_seq_one_letter_code
_entity_poly.pdbx_strand_id
1 'polypeptide(L)'
;MLNDIIEAEQDSTKSEKISHDVDLLFYQNSTKQYVYAEIKYNDDHDTGKFIDINRKFLLSYALLVNKLNIKKVNQLKPILMYFNNKKMKGNIYVPEQTNIFRGERFFSEFTTISYSEIDTVFSNISEDPCIIKKFDELCKKILNENY
;
A
#
# COMPACT_ATOMS: atom_id res chain seq x y z
N MET A 1 7.97 -8.28 16.79
CA MET A 1 7.84 -7.00 16.05
C MET A 1 6.44 -6.40 16.16
N LEU A 2 5.39 -6.92 15.50
CA LEU A 2 4.06 -6.27 15.56
C LEU A 2 3.45 -6.26 16.97
N ASN A 3 3.58 -7.36 17.73
CA ASN A 3 3.20 -7.39 19.15
C ASN A 3 3.96 -6.32 19.95
N ASP A 4 5.27 -6.22 19.73
CA ASP A 4 6.15 -5.27 20.43
C ASP A 4 5.71 -3.82 20.18
N ILE A 5 5.24 -3.49 18.96
CA ILE A 5 4.65 -2.18 18.65
C ILE A 5 3.34 -1.98 19.42
N ILE A 6 2.47 -2.98 19.48
CA ILE A 6 1.22 -2.90 20.24
C ILE A 6 1.49 -2.67 21.73
N GLU A 7 2.47 -3.36 22.30
CA GLU A 7 2.87 -3.20 23.70
C GLU A 7 3.43 -1.79 23.94
N ALA A 8 4.35 -1.32 23.08
CA ALA A 8 4.94 0.02 23.19
C ALA A 8 3.90 1.15 23.07
N GLU A 9 2.92 1.01 22.17
CA GLU A 9 1.85 2.00 21.98
C GLU A 9 0.79 1.97 23.10
N GLN A 10 0.78 0.93 23.94
CA GLN A 10 -0.09 0.86 25.12
C GLN A 10 0.50 1.57 26.34
N ASP A 11 1.83 1.69 26.42
CA ASP A 11 2.55 2.28 27.56
C ASP A 11 2.72 3.82 27.48
N SER A 12 2.25 4.48 26.41
CA SER A 12 2.69 5.85 26.13
C SER A 12 1.85 6.97 26.78
N THR A 13 2.57 7.81 27.54
CA THR A 13 2.11 9.07 28.16
C THR A 13 2.37 10.32 27.29
N LYS A 14 2.80 10.16 26.04
CA LYS A 14 2.93 11.25 25.06
C LYS A 14 2.66 10.74 23.67
N SER A 15 1.64 11.28 23.03
CA SER A 15 1.44 11.20 21.58
C SER A 15 1.87 12.55 21.00
N GLU A 16 3.03 12.60 20.34
CA GLU A 16 3.28 13.68 19.40
C GLU A 16 2.25 13.57 18.26
N LYS A 17 1.63 14.69 17.89
CA LYS A 17 0.68 14.74 16.79
C LYS A 17 1.43 14.61 15.46
N ILE A 18 1.73 13.38 15.08
CA ILE A 18 2.28 13.05 13.78
C ILE A 18 1.10 12.81 12.83
N SER A 19 1.06 13.58 11.74
CA SER A 19 0.13 13.34 10.63
C SER A 19 0.79 12.37 9.66
N HIS A 20 0.07 11.32 9.27
CA HIS A 20 0.57 10.33 8.32
C HIS A 20 -0.52 9.98 7.32
N ASP A 21 -0.15 9.92 6.05
CA ASP A 21 -1.04 9.47 4.99
C ASP A 21 -1.14 7.95 5.00
N VAL A 22 -2.33 7.42 4.76
CA VAL A 22 -2.61 6.00 4.72
C VAL A 22 -3.25 5.70 3.37
N ASP A 23 -2.54 4.96 2.53
CA ASP A 23 -2.98 4.72 1.15
C ASP A 23 -4.33 3.98 1.10
N LEU A 24 -4.53 2.99 1.98
CA LEU A 24 -5.79 2.27 2.11
C LEU A 24 -6.02 1.76 3.53
N LEU A 25 -7.21 2.00 4.08
CA LEU A 25 -7.68 1.47 5.36
C LEU A 25 -9.16 1.07 5.24
N PHE A 26 -9.48 -0.17 5.61
CA PHE A 26 -10.86 -0.65 5.64
C PHE A 26 -11.09 -1.67 6.75
N TYR A 27 -12.36 -1.92 7.07
CA TYR A 27 -12.75 -2.96 8.02
C TYR A 27 -13.34 -4.16 7.29
N GLN A 28 -12.74 -5.33 7.51
CA GLN A 28 -13.18 -6.57 6.89
C GLN A 28 -14.20 -7.27 7.79
N ASN A 29 -15.48 -7.18 7.40
CA ASN A 29 -16.58 -7.72 8.20
C ASN A 29 -16.52 -9.23 8.45
N SER A 30 -15.98 -10.01 7.51
CA SER A 30 -15.88 -11.47 7.59
C SER A 30 -14.90 -11.94 8.67
N THR A 31 -13.77 -11.25 8.81
CA THR A 31 -12.70 -11.58 9.77
C THR A 31 -12.73 -10.69 11.01
N LYS A 32 -13.61 -9.67 11.03
CA LYS A 32 -13.75 -8.68 12.11
C LYS A 32 -12.46 -7.95 12.44
N GLN A 33 -11.62 -7.70 11.43
CA GLN A 33 -10.33 -7.03 11.56
C GLN A 33 -10.27 -5.77 10.67
N TYR A 34 -9.53 -4.77 11.13
CA TYR A 34 -9.05 -3.71 10.24
C TYR A 34 -7.96 -4.25 9.33
N VAL A 35 -7.89 -3.72 8.12
CA VAL A 35 -6.82 -3.98 7.16
C VAL A 35 -6.30 -2.62 6.70
N TYR A 36 -5.00 -2.40 6.78
CA TYR A 36 -4.37 -1.29 6.08
C TYR A 36 -3.39 -1.83 5.05
N ALA A 37 -3.29 -1.14 3.93
CA ALA A 37 -2.29 -1.41 2.92
C ALA A 37 -1.48 -0.15 2.63
N GLU A 38 -0.16 -0.29 2.65
CA GLU A 38 0.78 0.65 2.06
C GLU A 38 1.11 0.12 0.65
N ILE A 39 0.87 0.92 -0.38
CA ILE A 39 0.78 0.46 -1.77
C ILE A 39 1.95 1.00 -2.60
N LYS A 40 2.62 0.09 -3.31
CA LYS A 40 3.60 0.41 -4.35
C LYS A 40 3.29 -0.32 -5.64
N TYR A 41 3.68 0.29 -6.76
CA TYR A 41 3.47 -0.32 -8.08
C TYR A 41 4.29 -1.60 -8.23
N ASN A 42 5.59 -1.52 -7.97
CA ASN A 42 6.57 -2.58 -8.13
C ASN A 42 7.46 -2.70 -6.90
N ASP A 43 8.02 -3.88 -6.73
CA ASP A 43 9.03 -4.18 -5.72
C ASP A 43 10.42 -3.78 -6.23
N ASP A 44 10.59 -2.48 -6.53
CA ASP A 44 11.89 -1.93 -6.95
C ASP A 44 12.73 -1.51 -5.75
N HIS A 45 13.83 -2.25 -5.56
CA HIS A 45 14.76 -2.01 -4.46
C HIS A 45 15.77 -0.92 -4.81
N ASP A 46 15.29 0.26 -5.18
CA ASP A 46 16.12 1.46 -5.15
C ASP A 46 16.58 1.66 -3.70
N THR A 47 17.88 1.69 -3.47
CA THR A 47 18.52 1.42 -2.16
C THR A 47 18.03 2.29 -1.00
N GLY A 48 17.58 3.52 -1.25
CA GLY A 48 16.92 4.37 -0.25
C GLY A 48 15.42 4.07 -0.08
N LYS A 49 14.71 3.90 -1.20
CA LYS A 49 13.25 3.67 -1.24
C LYS A 49 12.85 2.40 -0.50
N PHE A 50 13.69 1.36 -0.54
CA PHE A 50 13.40 0.11 0.16
C PHE A 50 13.35 0.26 1.68
N ILE A 51 14.27 1.03 2.28
CA ILE A 51 14.25 1.28 3.73
C ILE A 51 13.07 2.18 4.09
N ASP A 52 12.86 3.22 3.30
CA ASP A 52 11.83 4.23 3.56
C ASP A 52 10.42 3.63 3.51
N ILE A 53 10.15 2.71 2.57
CA ILE A 53 8.82 2.07 2.50
C ILE A 53 8.53 1.18 3.70
N ASN A 54 9.53 0.41 4.15
CA ASN A 54 9.38 -0.43 5.33
C ASN A 54 9.23 0.41 6.61
N ARG A 55 9.95 1.54 6.70
CA ARG A 55 9.75 2.52 7.79
C ARG A 55 8.34 3.10 7.75
N LYS A 56 7.87 3.56 6.59
CA LYS A 56 6.51 4.10 6.41
C LYS A 56 5.45 3.09 6.82
N PHE A 57 5.61 1.84 6.40
CA PHE A 57 4.75 0.72 6.77
C PHE A 57 4.67 0.54 8.30
N LEU A 58 5.81 0.48 9.01
CA LEU A 58 5.82 0.26 10.46
C LEU A 58 5.29 1.45 11.25
N LEU A 59 5.63 2.68 10.84
CA LEU A 59 5.13 3.90 11.48
C LEU A 59 3.61 4.03 11.31
N SER A 60 3.09 3.72 10.11
CA SER A 60 1.65 3.69 9.87
C SER A 60 0.94 2.69 10.78
N TYR A 61 1.50 1.50 10.96
CA TYR A 61 0.94 0.51 11.89
C TYR A 61 0.87 1.03 13.32
N ALA A 62 1.97 1.59 13.84
CA ALA A 62 2.01 2.13 15.20
C ALA A 62 0.95 3.24 15.41
N LEU A 63 0.85 4.16 14.46
CA LEU A 63 -0.16 5.23 14.49
C LEU A 63 -1.58 4.67 14.47
N LEU A 64 -1.86 3.67 13.63
CA LEU A 64 -3.17 3.04 13.55
C LEU A 64 -3.49 2.20 14.78
N VAL A 65 -2.50 1.56 15.39
CA VAL A 65 -2.66 0.82 16.66
C VAL A 65 -3.19 1.77 17.73
N ASN A 66 -2.58 2.95 17.86
CA ASN A 66 -3.03 3.97 18.79
C ASN A 66 -4.42 4.51 18.40
N LYS A 67 -4.59 4.94 17.14
CA LYS A 67 -5.80 5.61 16.65
C LYS A 67 -7.06 4.74 16.70
N LEU A 68 -6.92 3.44 16.42
CA LEU A 68 -8.01 2.45 16.40
C LEU A 68 -8.11 1.65 17.71
N ASN A 69 -7.28 1.98 18.71
CA ASN A 69 -7.22 1.29 20.00
C ASN A 69 -7.02 -0.23 19.87
N ILE A 70 -6.09 -0.63 19.02
CA ILE A 70 -5.74 -2.03 18.77
C ILE A 70 -5.00 -2.61 19.98
N LYS A 71 -5.49 -3.75 20.47
CA LYS A 71 -4.93 -4.45 21.64
C LYS A 71 -4.30 -5.80 21.30
N LYS A 72 -4.61 -6.36 20.14
CA LYS A 72 -4.14 -7.66 19.65
C LYS A 72 -3.80 -7.57 18.18
N VAL A 73 -2.74 -8.27 17.75
CA VAL A 73 -2.26 -8.25 16.35
C VAL A 73 -3.35 -8.66 15.36
N ASN A 74 -4.26 -9.56 15.73
CA ASN A 74 -5.34 -10.00 14.84
C ASN A 74 -6.45 -8.96 14.60
N GLN A 75 -6.43 -7.81 15.30
CA GLN A 75 -7.43 -6.76 15.08
C GLN A 75 -7.04 -5.79 13.96
N LEU A 76 -5.76 -5.75 13.57
CA LEU A 76 -5.26 -4.91 12.48
C LEU A 76 -4.26 -5.71 11.64
N LYS A 77 -4.61 -6.04 10.41
CA LYS A 77 -3.75 -6.73 9.42
C LYS A 77 -2.96 -5.68 8.63
N PRO A 78 -1.64 -5.56 8.85
CA PRO A 78 -0.81 -4.66 8.08
C PRO A 78 -0.35 -5.33 6.78
N ILE A 79 -0.53 -4.65 5.66
CA ILE A 79 -0.14 -5.14 4.33
C ILE A 79 0.82 -4.16 3.65
N LEU A 80 1.98 -4.65 3.23
CA LEU A 80 2.82 -3.99 2.24
C LEU A 80 2.44 -4.57 0.87
N MET A 81 1.72 -3.79 0.09
CA MET A 81 1.16 -4.22 -1.19
C MET A 81 2.09 -3.81 -2.34
N TYR A 82 2.47 -4.77 -3.17
CA TYR A 82 3.03 -4.53 -4.49
C TYR A 82 1.98 -4.84 -5.55
N PHE A 83 1.70 -3.89 -6.42
CA PHE A 83 0.64 -4.01 -7.41
C PHE A 83 0.96 -5.09 -8.45
N ASN A 84 2.23 -5.32 -8.76
CA ASN A 84 2.66 -6.40 -9.63
C ASN A 84 2.99 -7.71 -8.90
N ASN A 85 3.06 -8.80 -9.66
CA ASN A 85 3.44 -10.11 -9.14
C ASN A 85 4.95 -10.35 -9.07
N LYS A 86 5.76 -9.43 -9.61
CA LYS A 86 7.22 -9.62 -9.68
C LYS A 86 7.83 -9.51 -8.30
N LYS A 87 8.68 -10.47 -7.95
CA LYS A 87 9.52 -10.46 -6.74
C LYS A 87 10.97 -10.24 -7.15
N MET A 88 11.61 -9.22 -6.59
CA MET A 88 13.03 -8.94 -6.88
C MET A 88 13.95 -9.53 -5.81
N LYS A 89 13.76 -9.14 -4.55
CA LYS A 89 14.53 -9.62 -3.38
C LYS A 89 13.60 -9.92 -2.22
N GLY A 90 14.04 -10.77 -1.29
CA GLY A 90 13.30 -11.01 -0.04
C GLY A 90 13.33 -9.78 0.87
N ASN A 91 12.23 -9.52 1.56
CA ASN A 91 12.17 -8.45 2.54
C ASN A 91 12.68 -8.92 3.92
N ILE A 92 13.60 -8.17 4.53
CA ILE A 92 14.19 -8.49 5.85
C ILE A 92 13.47 -7.78 7.01
N TYR A 93 12.65 -6.77 6.73
CA TYR A 93 11.92 -5.97 7.73
C TYR A 93 10.51 -6.51 7.97
N VAL A 94 9.87 -7.00 6.92
CA VAL A 94 8.46 -7.41 6.92
C VAL A 94 8.37 -8.85 6.43
N PRO A 95 7.69 -9.77 7.15
CA PRO A 95 7.62 -11.15 6.73
C PRO A 95 6.84 -11.32 5.42
N GLU A 96 7.49 -11.91 4.43
CA GLU A 96 6.95 -12.05 3.07
C GLU A 96 5.58 -12.75 3.05
N GLN A 97 5.45 -13.87 3.78
CA GLN A 97 4.26 -14.72 3.67
C GLN A 97 3.03 -14.16 4.37
N THR A 98 3.19 -13.28 5.36
CA THR A 98 2.08 -12.81 6.20
C THR A 98 1.70 -11.37 5.92
N ASN A 99 2.64 -10.55 5.45
CA ASN A 99 2.46 -9.10 5.38
C ASN A 99 2.79 -8.50 4.01
N ILE A 100 3.46 -9.22 3.11
CA ILE A 100 3.66 -8.77 1.74
C ILE A 100 2.62 -9.40 0.82
N PHE A 101 1.86 -8.54 0.15
CA PHE A 101 0.81 -8.96 -0.76
C PHE A 101 1.14 -8.43 -2.14
N ARG A 102 1.20 -9.35 -3.11
CA ARG A 102 1.38 -9.02 -4.51
C ARG A 102 0.02 -9.02 -5.21
N GLY A 103 -0.06 -8.38 -6.38
CA GLY A 103 -1.30 -8.14 -7.12
C GLY A 103 -2.32 -9.27 -7.01
N GLU A 104 -1.96 -10.48 -7.46
CA GLU A 104 -2.88 -11.62 -7.44
C GLU A 104 -3.44 -11.94 -6.05
N ARG A 105 -2.58 -12.02 -5.04
CA ARG A 105 -3.00 -12.34 -3.67
C ARG A 105 -3.93 -11.26 -3.10
N PHE A 106 -3.56 -9.99 -3.24
CA PHE A 106 -4.36 -8.90 -2.69
C PHE A 106 -5.77 -8.87 -3.30
N PHE A 107 -5.84 -8.94 -4.63
CA PHE A 107 -7.11 -8.88 -5.34
C PHE A 107 -7.98 -10.11 -5.05
N SER A 108 -7.39 -11.31 -4.98
CA SER A 108 -8.14 -12.53 -4.65
C SER A 108 -8.69 -12.53 -3.21
N GLU A 109 -7.96 -11.95 -2.24
CA GLU A 109 -8.39 -11.94 -0.83
C GLU A 109 -9.39 -10.82 -0.51
N PHE A 110 -9.29 -9.66 -1.19
CA PHE A 110 -9.99 -8.45 -0.75
C PHE A 110 -10.92 -7.80 -1.78
N THR A 111 -10.94 -8.30 -3.01
CA THR A 111 -11.73 -7.69 -4.07
C THR A 111 -12.54 -8.73 -4.84
N THR A 112 -13.57 -8.27 -5.56
CA THR A 112 -14.31 -9.10 -6.51
C THR A 112 -13.75 -9.01 -7.93
N ILE A 113 -12.80 -8.10 -8.16
CA ILE A 113 -12.19 -7.87 -9.47
C ILE A 113 -10.99 -8.80 -9.58
N SER A 114 -10.86 -9.49 -10.71
CA SER A 114 -9.69 -10.34 -10.92
C SER A 114 -8.45 -9.49 -11.17
N TYR A 115 -7.31 -9.93 -10.64
CA TYR A 115 -6.05 -9.25 -10.92
C TYR A 115 -5.74 -9.22 -12.43
N SER A 116 -6.11 -10.26 -13.16
CA SER A 116 -5.92 -10.34 -14.62
C SER A 116 -6.69 -9.27 -15.39
N GLU A 117 -7.90 -8.90 -14.97
CA GLU A 117 -8.65 -7.80 -15.61
C GLU A 117 -7.90 -6.48 -15.44
N ILE A 118 -7.40 -6.24 -14.24
CA ILE A 118 -6.65 -5.03 -13.91
C ILE A 118 -5.32 -4.99 -14.66
N ASP A 119 -4.56 -6.09 -14.65
CA ASP A 119 -3.30 -6.20 -15.38
C ASP A 119 -3.48 -6.00 -16.89
N THR A 120 -4.59 -6.51 -17.45
CA THR A 120 -4.95 -6.28 -18.86
C THR A 120 -5.22 -4.81 -19.14
N VAL A 121 -5.96 -4.11 -18.26
CA VAL A 121 -6.22 -2.68 -18.41
C VAL A 121 -4.91 -1.90 -18.37
N PHE A 122 -4.06 -2.12 -17.37
CA PHE A 122 -2.81 -1.39 -17.22
C PHE A 122 -1.81 -1.67 -18.34
N SER A 123 -1.76 -2.90 -18.85
CA SER A 123 -0.86 -3.28 -19.94
C SER A 123 -1.24 -2.65 -21.28
N ASN A 124 -2.51 -2.28 -21.47
CA ASN A 124 -3.03 -1.76 -22.74
C ASN A 124 -3.46 -0.30 -22.68
N ILE A 125 -3.40 0.36 -21.51
CA ILE A 125 -3.89 1.73 -21.34
C ILE A 125 -3.14 2.75 -22.22
N SER A 126 -1.86 2.50 -22.51
CA SER A 126 -1.05 3.33 -23.43
C SER A 126 -1.51 3.25 -24.88
N GLU A 127 -2.20 2.16 -25.24
CA GLU A 127 -2.66 1.89 -26.60
C GLU A 127 -4.10 2.35 -26.84
N ASP A 128 -4.81 2.82 -25.80
CA ASP A 128 -6.18 3.30 -25.91
C ASP A 128 -6.23 4.61 -26.74
N PRO A 129 -6.90 4.63 -27.91
CA PRO A 129 -6.94 5.81 -28.78
C PRO A 129 -7.53 7.06 -28.11
N CYS A 130 -8.46 6.89 -27.16
CA CYS A 130 -9.05 7.98 -26.39
C CYS A 130 -8.03 8.57 -25.42
N ILE A 131 -7.23 7.73 -24.76
CA ILE A 131 -6.16 8.17 -23.86
C ILE A 131 -5.06 8.88 -24.65
N ILE A 132 -4.61 8.31 -25.78
CA ILE A 132 -3.63 8.93 -26.67
C ILE A 132 -4.11 10.30 -27.11
N LYS A 133 -5.36 10.41 -27.58
CA LYS A 133 -5.94 11.68 -28.01
C LYS A 133 -5.96 12.72 -26.87
N LYS A 134 -6.36 12.34 -25.66
CA LYS A 134 -6.35 13.25 -24.49
C LYS A 134 -4.94 13.69 -24.13
N PHE A 135 -3.98 12.79 -24.21
CA PHE A 135 -2.57 13.10 -23.97
C PHE A 135 -2.04 14.10 -25.01
N ASP A 136 -2.32 13.86 -26.30
CA ASP A 136 -1.94 14.77 -27.39
C ASP A 136 -2.58 16.15 -27.24
N GLU A 137 -3.85 16.21 -26.86
CA GLU A 137 -4.56 17.47 -26.59
C GLU A 137 -3.94 18.23 -25.42
N LEU A 138 -3.58 17.54 -24.33
CA LEU A 138 -2.88 18.12 -23.19
C LEU A 138 -1.49 18.64 -23.60
N CYS A 139 -0.72 17.85 -24.36
CA CYS A 139 0.58 18.27 -24.86
C CYS A 139 0.47 19.51 -25.75
N LYS A 140 -0.47 19.54 -26.70
CA LYS A 140 -0.75 20.72 -27.52
C LYS A 140 -1.12 21.92 -26.67
N LYS A 141 -1.97 21.73 -25.66
CA LYS A 141 -2.34 22.79 -24.73
C LYS A 141 -1.12 23.36 -24.02
N ILE A 142 -0.29 22.54 -23.39
CA ILE A 142 0.91 22.99 -22.67
C ILE A 142 1.93 23.65 -23.61
N LEU A 143 2.15 23.06 -24.79
CA LEU A 143 3.10 23.60 -25.77
C LEU A 143 2.61 24.92 -26.39
N ASN A 144 1.29 25.08 -26.54
CA ASN A 144 0.67 26.34 -26.98
C ASN A 144 0.41 27.33 -25.82
N GLU A 145 0.49 26.88 -24.57
CA GLU A 145 0.37 27.69 -23.35
C GLU A 145 1.73 28.19 -22.82
N ASN A 146 2.83 27.92 -23.54
CA ASN A 146 4.09 28.62 -23.31
C ASN A 146 4.12 29.96 -24.08
N TYR A 147 4.03 31.05 -23.29
CA TYR A 147 4.67 32.39 -23.42
C TYR A 147 4.72 33.08 -24.78
#